data_AF-A0A179T2Z3-F1
#
_entry.id   AF-A0A179T2Z3-F1
#
_cell.length_a   1.000
_cell.length_b   1.000
_cell.length_c   1.000
_cell.angle_alpha   90.00
_cell.angle_beta   90.00
_cell.angle_gamma   90.00
#
_symmetry.space_group_name_H-M   'P 1'
#
loop_
_entity.id
_entity.type
_entity.pdbx_description
1 polymer ?
#
loop_
_entity_poly.entity_id
_entity_poly.type
_entity_poly.pdbx_seq_one_letter_code
_entity_poly.pdbx_strand_id
1 'polypeptide(L)'
;METIINQVFWLWVPLSLLPVWLRLAIITYLVIILSRPILLRLLPKLIVWGSILLKKAIELLSYPLMVGISRSLTKRRHAGNHLIPTWVDILEDTCALLLKGLNKTQGLSQKRTRNKARLKKTFRVAAMTLAILLPIAVMNNPSQAYSKTWYKFETWATEEKVQKSLGFNLDQLQGKIQTTVQSVSPTKLTLKADYPEGGNIRQTPSLNGKIVADIKEGETVTYLDEEQTDDKGITWLKVETDAGKEGWVSERIVEES
;
A
#
# COMPACT_ATOMS: atom_id res chain seq x y z
N MET A 1 -26.47 15.39 1.75
CA MET A 1 -25.19 16.00 1.34
C MET A 1 -24.10 14.97 1.54
N GLU A 2 -23.44 14.53 0.48
CA GLU A 2 -22.28 13.65 0.65
C GLU A 2 -21.22 14.39 1.46
N THR A 3 -20.68 13.73 2.48
CA THR A 3 -19.60 14.30 3.27
C THR A 3 -18.31 14.29 2.43
N ILE A 4 -17.41 15.25 2.65
CA ILE A 4 -16.07 15.28 2.01
C ILE A 4 -15.35 13.94 2.21
N ILE A 5 -15.62 13.26 3.33
CA ILE A 5 -15.08 11.93 3.63
C ILE A 5 -15.55 10.89 2.60
N ASN A 6 -16.83 10.89 2.22
CA ASN A 6 -17.36 9.97 1.20
C ASN A 6 -16.71 10.20 -0.17
N GLN A 7 -16.43 11.45 -0.53
CA GLN A 7 -15.73 11.79 -1.77
C GLN A 7 -14.30 11.22 -1.83
N VAL A 8 -13.60 11.15 -0.69
CA VAL A 8 -12.27 10.53 -0.63
C VAL A 8 -12.34 9.02 -0.89
N PHE A 9 -13.41 8.35 -0.43
CA PHE A 9 -13.57 6.91 -0.61
C PHE A 9 -13.94 6.50 -2.04
N TRP A 10 -14.38 7.42 -2.90
CA TRP A 10 -14.48 7.17 -4.34
C TRP A 10 -13.14 6.76 -4.96
N LEU A 11 -12.02 7.32 -4.46
CA LEU A 11 -10.68 6.92 -4.90
C LEU A 11 -10.30 5.51 -4.42
N TRP A 12 -10.96 4.99 -3.38
CA TRP A 12 -10.73 3.63 -2.88
C TRP A 12 -11.41 2.56 -3.73
N VAL A 13 -12.48 2.90 -4.45
CA VAL A 13 -13.21 1.95 -5.32
C VAL A 13 -12.29 1.25 -6.33
N PRO A 14 -11.57 1.97 -7.22
CA PRO A 14 -10.66 1.31 -8.16
C PRO A 14 -9.51 0.57 -7.46
N LEU A 15 -9.09 1.07 -6.30
CA LEU A 15 -8.01 0.46 -5.52
C LEU A 15 -8.43 -0.86 -4.87
N SER A 16 -9.71 -1.01 -4.53
CA SER A 16 -10.28 -2.21 -3.94
C SER A 16 -10.38 -3.39 -4.92
N LEU A 17 -10.31 -3.10 -6.23
CA LEU A 17 -10.28 -4.11 -7.29
C LEU A 17 -8.88 -4.73 -7.47
N LEU A 18 -7.84 -4.12 -6.90
CA LEU A 18 -6.48 -4.61 -6.99
C LEU A 18 -6.21 -5.72 -5.96
N PRO A 19 -5.27 -6.63 -6.24
CA PRO A 19 -4.78 -7.58 -5.25
C PRO A 19 -4.30 -6.90 -3.97
N VAL A 20 -4.50 -7.57 -2.83
CA VAL A 20 -4.19 -7.05 -1.47
C VAL A 20 -2.77 -6.51 -1.39
N TRP A 21 -1.79 -7.24 -1.93
CA TRP A 21 -0.37 -6.87 -1.89
C TRP A 21 -0.07 -5.59 -2.67
N LEU A 22 -0.67 -5.43 -3.85
CA LEU A 22 -0.47 -4.29 -4.73
C LEU A 22 -1.11 -3.03 -4.14
N ARG A 23 -2.32 -3.17 -3.59
CA ARG A 23 -3.00 -2.09 -2.86
C ARG A 23 -2.17 -1.60 -1.69
N LEU A 24 -1.66 -2.52 -0.85
CA LEU A 24 -0.79 -2.18 0.27
C LEU A 24 0.50 -1.46 -0.18
N ALA A 25 1.13 -1.92 -1.27
CA ALA A 25 2.31 -1.27 -1.85
C ALA A 25 2.02 0.17 -2.30
N ILE A 26 0.91 0.38 -3.01
CA ILE A 26 0.51 1.70 -3.50
C ILE A 26 0.23 2.66 -2.33
N ILE A 27 -0.54 2.20 -1.33
CA ILE A 27 -0.92 3.05 -0.18
C ILE A 27 0.31 3.43 0.64
N THR A 28 1.18 2.46 0.96
CA THR A 28 2.40 2.73 1.71
C THR A 28 3.30 3.72 0.98
N TYR A 29 3.47 3.56 -0.34
CA TYR A 29 4.23 4.50 -1.17
C TYR A 29 3.62 5.92 -1.15
N LEU A 30 2.30 6.03 -1.34
CA LEU A 30 1.59 7.31 -1.34
C LEU A 30 1.69 8.00 0.03
N VAL A 31 1.46 7.28 1.13
CA VAL A 31 1.56 7.83 2.49
C VAL A 31 2.96 8.35 2.78
N ILE A 32 4.01 7.62 2.39
CA ILE A 32 5.40 8.07 2.58
C ILE A 32 5.70 9.32 1.73
N ILE A 33 5.19 9.40 0.50
CA ILE A 33 5.36 10.58 -0.36
C ILE A 33 4.60 11.79 0.17
N LEU A 34 3.35 11.61 0.62
CA LEU A 34 2.51 12.67 1.15
C LEU A 34 3.01 13.17 2.51
N SER A 35 3.62 12.30 3.33
CA SER A 35 4.26 12.70 4.58
C SER A 35 5.56 13.48 4.37
N ARG A 36 6.19 13.39 3.19
CA ARG A 36 7.45 14.08 2.88
C ARG A 36 7.40 15.61 3.08
N PRO A 37 6.45 16.39 2.52
CA PRO A 37 6.40 17.83 2.77
C PRO A 37 6.25 18.16 4.27
N ILE A 38 5.49 17.35 5.01
CA ILE A 38 5.31 17.48 6.46
C ILE A 38 6.65 17.25 7.18
N LEU A 39 7.32 16.13 6.91
CA LEU A 39 8.59 15.77 7.53
C LEU A 39 9.75 16.70 7.15
N LEU A 40 9.72 17.27 5.94
CA LEU A 40 10.81 18.14 5.46
C LEU A 40 10.62 19.62 5.79
N ARG A 41 9.37 20.09 5.97
CA ARG A 41 9.09 21.51 6.25
C ARG A 41 8.65 21.75 7.69
N LEU A 42 7.76 20.92 8.23
CA LEU A 42 7.18 21.13 9.56
C LEU A 42 8.10 20.58 10.65
N LEU A 43 8.62 19.36 10.51
CA LEU A 43 9.43 18.72 11.55
C LEU A 43 10.65 19.55 12.00
N PRO A 44 11.47 20.16 11.11
CA PRO A 44 12.60 20.97 11.55
C PRO A 44 12.16 22.21 12.33
N LYS A 45 11.04 22.83 11.92
CA LYS A 45 10.45 23.95 12.63
C LYS A 45 9.99 23.50 14.01
N LEU A 46 9.22 22.41 14.11
CA LEU A 46 8.75 21.87 15.39
C LEU A 46 9.91 21.54 16.34
N ILE A 47 11.01 20.98 15.83
CA ILE A 47 12.22 20.72 16.65
C ILE A 47 12.81 22.02 17.17
N VAL A 48 12.92 23.06 16.34
CA VAL A 48 13.45 24.37 16.77
C VAL A 48 12.52 25.02 17.79
N TRP A 49 11.22 25.07 17.52
CA TRP A 49 10.22 25.60 18.45
C TRP A 49 10.23 24.85 19.78
N GLY A 50 10.26 23.52 19.74
CA GLY A 50 10.37 22.67 20.92
C GLY A 50 11.67 22.92 21.69
N SER A 51 12.81 23.06 21.02
CA SER A 51 14.09 23.38 21.69
C SER A 51 14.07 24.75 22.35
N ILE A 52 13.44 25.75 21.73
CA ILE A 52 13.32 27.11 22.29
C ILE A 52 12.39 27.08 23.51
N LEU A 53 11.24 26.41 23.40
CA LEU A 53 10.28 26.28 24.49
C LEU A 53 10.90 25.56 25.68
N LEU A 54 11.56 24.43 25.44
CA LEU A 54 12.20 23.65 26.49
C LEU A 54 13.36 24.41 27.14
N LYS A 55 14.14 25.16 26.35
CA LYS A 55 15.19 26.05 26.87
C LYS A 55 14.61 27.10 27.81
N LYS A 56 13.54 27.80 27.38
CA LYS A 56 12.85 28.79 28.22
C LYS A 56 12.26 28.16 29.48
N ALA A 57 11.70 26.95 29.38
CA ALA A 57 11.19 26.23 30.55
C ALA A 57 12.29 25.88 31.54
N ILE A 58 13.46 25.41 31.05
CA ILE A 58 14.61 25.14 31.90
C ILE A 58 15.12 26.42 32.56
N GLU A 59 15.28 27.52 31.82
CA GLU A 59 15.73 28.81 32.38
C GLU A 59 14.73 29.36 33.41
N LEU A 60 13.43 29.24 33.14
CA LEU A 60 12.36 29.67 34.04
C LEU A 60 12.32 28.88 35.35
N LEU A 61 12.61 27.58 35.29
CA LEU A 61 12.63 26.69 36.46
C LEU A 61 13.97 26.75 37.22
N SER A 62 15.09 26.75 36.51
CA SER A 62 16.42 26.66 37.10
C SER A 62 16.83 27.95 37.81
N TYR A 63 16.48 29.12 37.27
CA TYR A 63 16.86 30.41 37.84
C TYR A 63 16.31 30.66 39.26
N PRO A 64 14.99 30.59 39.53
CA PRO A 64 14.47 30.79 40.88
C PRO A 64 14.94 29.69 41.85
N LEU A 65 15.11 28.46 41.37
CA LEU A 65 15.64 27.35 42.14
C LEU A 65 17.09 27.61 42.59
N MET A 66 17.95 28.05 41.67
CA MET A 66 19.35 28.42 41.95
C MET A 66 19.44 29.59 42.92
N VAL A 67 18.58 30.60 42.81
CA VAL A 67 18.50 31.71 43.77
C VAL A 67 18.07 31.21 45.16
N GLY A 68 17.14 30.27 45.23
CA GLY A 68 16.74 29.63 46.49
C GLY A 68 17.89 28.86 47.16
N ILE A 69 18.61 28.06 46.37
CA ILE A 69 19.77 27.30 46.83
C ILE A 69 20.88 28.24 47.30
N SER A 70 21.21 29.29 46.54
CA SER A 70 22.27 30.23 46.90
C SER A 70 21.97 31.00 48.19
N ARG A 71 20.71 31.39 48.42
CA ARG A 71 20.26 31.96 49.69
C ARG A 71 20.45 30.98 50.85
N SER A 72 20.10 29.71 50.65
CA SER A 72 20.28 28.66 51.67
C SER A 72 21.75 28.40 51.99
N LEU A 73 22.60 28.29 50.95
CA LEU A 73 24.05 28.12 51.11
C LEU A 73 24.69 29.31 51.80
N THR A 74 24.24 30.53 51.49
CA THR A 74 24.70 31.75 52.18
C THR A 74 24.37 31.72 53.67
N LYS A 75 23.15 31.30 54.05
CA LYS A 75 22.79 31.11 55.48
C LYS A 75 23.70 30.09 56.17
N ARG A 76 23.97 28.95 55.52
CA ARG A 76 24.89 27.93 56.06
C ARG A 76 26.33 28.45 56.21
N ARG A 77 26.77 29.28 55.27
CA ARG A 77 28.09 29.92 55.30
C ARG A 77 28.22 30.87 56.49
N HIS A 78 27.19 31.66 56.77
CA HIS A 78 27.15 32.51 57.97
C HIS A 78 27.16 31.71 59.28
N ALA A 79 26.64 30.48 59.28
CA ALA A 79 26.73 29.54 60.39
C ALA A 79 28.08 28.79 60.47
N GLY A 80 29.09 29.18 59.67
CA GLY A 80 30.43 28.59 59.68
C GLY A 80 30.60 27.32 58.83
N ASN A 81 29.57 26.89 58.10
CA ASN A 81 29.65 25.70 57.24
C ASN A 81 29.85 26.11 55.76
N HIS A 82 31.06 25.90 55.25
CA HIS A 82 31.48 26.29 53.89
C HIS A 82 31.36 25.18 52.83
N LEU A 83 30.97 23.96 53.22
CA LEU A 83 30.89 22.82 52.29
C LEU A 83 29.67 22.94 51.36
N ILE A 84 29.92 22.91 50.05
CA ILE A 84 28.87 22.83 49.02
C ILE A 84 28.43 21.37 48.88
N PRO A 85 27.13 21.06 49.00
CA PRO A 85 26.64 19.71 48.78
C PRO A 85 26.82 19.27 47.32
N THR A 86 27.35 18.06 47.10
CA THR A 86 27.62 17.50 45.78
C THR A 86 26.39 17.45 44.86
N TRP A 87 25.18 17.32 45.41
CA TRP A 87 23.96 17.32 44.61
C TRP A 87 23.68 18.68 43.94
N VAL A 88 24.19 19.79 44.50
CA VAL A 88 24.06 21.14 43.92
C VAL A 88 24.90 21.24 42.66
N ASP A 89 26.15 20.77 42.71
CA ASP A 89 27.06 20.76 41.55
C ASP A 89 26.50 19.86 40.43
N ILE A 90 26.01 18.67 40.79
CA ILE A 90 25.35 17.76 39.84
C ILE A 90 24.15 18.42 39.17
N LEU A 91 23.36 19.20 39.92
CA LEU A 91 22.19 19.88 39.39
C LEU A 91 22.57 21.03 38.44
N GLU A 92 23.60 21.80 38.77
CA GLU A 92 24.15 22.85 37.90
C GLU A 92 24.68 22.26 36.58
N ASP A 93 25.50 21.22 36.67
CA ASP A 93 26.06 20.51 35.52
C ASP A 93 24.96 19.92 34.64
N THR A 94 23.92 19.33 35.25
CA THR A 94 22.78 18.78 34.51
C THR A 94 22.02 19.87 33.75
N CYS A 95 21.76 21.02 34.38
CA CYS A 95 21.13 22.16 33.71
C CYS A 95 21.99 22.67 32.55
N ALA A 96 23.30 22.81 32.75
CA ALA A 96 24.24 23.24 31.73
C ALA A 96 24.30 22.26 30.54
N LEU A 97 24.35 20.95 30.81
CA LEU A 97 24.33 19.91 29.79
C LEU A 97 23.04 19.91 28.97
N LEU A 98 21.87 20.08 29.61
CA LEU A 98 20.59 20.16 28.93
C LEU A 98 20.54 21.39 28.00
N LEU A 99 20.91 22.57 28.50
CA LEU A 99 20.95 23.80 27.70
C LEU A 99 21.91 23.68 26.52
N LYS A 100 23.11 23.11 26.73
CA LYS A 100 24.10 22.85 25.67
C LYS A 100 23.55 21.88 24.63
N GLY A 101 22.86 20.83 25.07
CA GLY A 101 22.19 19.86 24.20
C GLY A 101 21.14 20.54 23.31
N LEU A 102 20.28 21.38 23.89
CA LEU A 102 19.22 22.08 23.16
C LEU A 102 19.76 23.11 22.15
N ASN A 103 20.81 23.84 22.51
CA ASN A 103 21.48 24.75 21.56
C ASN A 103 22.09 23.96 20.39
N LYS A 104 22.67 22.77 20.65
CA LYS A 104 23.24 21.91 19.60
C LYS A 104 22.15 21.33 18.68
N THR A 105 21.00 20.90 19.22
CA THR A 105 19.89 20.40 18.39
C THR A 105 19.29 21.48 17.49
N GLN A 106 19.17 22.72 17.99
CA GLN A 106 18.78 23.87 17.18
C GLN A 106 19.73 24.09 15.98
N GLY A 107 21.05 24.10 16.24
CA GLY A 107 22.05 24.27 15.17
C GLY A 107 22.07 23.13 14.14
N LEU A 108 21.88 21.88 14.59
CA LEU A 108 21.79 20.72 13.69
C LEU A 108 20.53 20.74 12.82
N SER A 109 19.38 21.15 13.39
CA SER A 109 18.12 21.28 12.66
C SER A 109 18.25 22.27 11.49
N GLN A 110 18.93 23.41 11.72
CA GLN A 110 19.20 24.40 10.68
C GLN A 110 20.12 23.87 9.57
N LYS A 111 21.20 23.16 9.92
CA LYS A 111 22.14 22.56 8.95
C LYS A 111 21.49 21.51 8.04
N ARG A 112 20.54 20.72 8.55
CA ARG A 112 19.85 19.65 7.80
C ARG A 112 19.04 20.19 6.60
N THR A 113 18.61 21.45 6.64
CA THR A 113 17.88 22.08 5.54
C THR A 113 18.72 22.32 4.28
N ARG A 114 20.06 22.18 4.35
CA ARG A 114 20.98 22.45 3.22
C ARG A 114 21.06 21.29 2.21
N ASN A 115 20.89 20.04 2.65
CA ASN A 115 20.98 18.83 1.81
C ASN A 115 19.62 18.34 1.26
N LYS A 116 18.77 19.26 0.80
CA LYS A 116 17.41 18.94 0.31
C LYS A 116 17.43 17.87 -0.79
N ALA A 117 18.33 17.97 -1.77
CA ALA A 117 18.36 17.03 -2.90
C ALA A 117 18.66 15.59 -2.48
N ARG A 118 19.71 15.39 -1.66
CA ARG A 118 20.07 14.06 -1.13
C ARG A 118 18.94 13.45 -0.31
N LEU A 119 18.30 14.26 0.54
CA LEU A 119 17.19 13.82 1.38
C LEU A 119 15.94 13.44 0.58
N LYS A 120 15.66 14.17 -0.53
CA LYS A 120 14.59 13.79 -1.47
C LYS A 120 14.86 12.43 -2.11
N LYS A 121 16.10 12.17 -2.52
CA LYS A 121 16.50 10.90 -3.12
C LYS A 121 16.38 9.75 -2.12
N THR A 122 16.90 9.90 -0.90
CA THR A 122 16.81 8.86 0.14
C THR A 122 15.36 8.57 0.52
N PHE A 123 14.49 9.58 0.57
CA PHE A 123 13.06 9.36 0.83
C PHE A 123 12.39 8.53 -0.25
N ARG A 124 12.69 8.80 -1.53
CA ARG A 124 12.11 8.05 -2.63
C ARG A 124 12.57 6.59 -2.62
N VAL A 125 13.87 6.37 -2.40
CA VAL A 125 14.43 5.01 -2.29
C VAL A 125 13.81 4.27 -1.10
N ALA A 126 13.75 4.90 0.07
CA ALA A 126 13.14 4.31 1.26
C ALA A 126 11.64 3.98 1.05
N ALA A 127 10.90 4.87 0.35
CA ALA A 127 9.50 4.63 0.01
C ALA A 127 9.35 3.42 -0.91
N MET A 128 10.18 3.30 -1.94
CA MET A 128 10.19 2.15 -2.85
C MET A 128 10.53 0.86 -2.12
N THR A 129 11.56 0.87 -1.28
CA THR A 129 11.94 -0.33 -0.51
C THR A 129 10.84 -0.76 0.45
N LEU A 130 10.21 0.18 1.16
CA LEU A 130 9.13 -0.14 2.10
C LEU A 130 7.85 -0.59 1.39
N ALA A 131 7.54 -0.01 0.23
CA ALA A 131 6.40 -0.41 -0.59
C ALA A 131 6.51 -1.86 -1.11
N ILE A 132 7.73 -2.40 -1.19
CA ILE A 132 7.97 -3.81 -1.56
C ILE A 132 8.02 -4.69 -0.32
N LEU A 133 8.77 -4.27 0.72
CA LEU A 133 8.99 -5.09 1.91
C LEU A 133 7.75 -5.24 2.80
N LEU A 134 6.93 -4.20 2.93
CA LEU A 134 5.75 -4.24 3.80
C LEU A 134 4.68 -5.24 3.31
N PRO A 135 4.32 -5.29 2.02
CA PRO A 135 3.43 -6.35 1.51
C PRO A 135 3.95 -7.75 1.79
N ILE A 136 5.24 -8.00 1.51
CA ILE A 136 5.87 -9.30 1.76
C ILE A 136 5.79 -9.65 3.25
N ALA A 137 6.10 -8.70 4.13
CA ALA A 137 6.05 -8.92 5.57
C ALA A 137 4.63 -9.23 6.08
N VAL A 138 3.62 -8.49 5.59
CA VAL A 138 2.22 -8.68 5.98
C VAL A 138 1.68 -10.03 5.50
N MET A 139 1.95 -10.40 4.25
CA MET A 139 1.50 -11.67 3.68
C MET A 139 2.15 -12.86 4.36
N ASN A 140 3.45 -12.78 4.64
CA ASN A 140 4.19 -13.89 5.25
C ASN A 140 3.91 -14.02 6.76
N ASN A 141 3.43 -12.96 7.42
CA ASN A 141 3.20 -12.94 8.87
C ASN A 141 1.84 -12.32 9.24
N PRO A 142 0.72 -12.99 8.96
CA PRO A 142 -0.62 -12.43 9.17
C PRO A 142 -0.99 -12.27 10.67
N SER A 143 -0.36 -13.02 11.57
CA SER A 143 -0.68 -12.99 13.01
C SER A 143 -0.10 -11.77 13.76
N GLN A 144 0.84 -11.06 13.14
CA GLN A 144 1.54 -9.93 13.75
C GLN A 144 0.65 -8.70 13.90
N ALA A 145 1.00 -7.83 14.86
CA ALA A 145 0.22 -6.63 15.16
C ALA A 145 0.04 -5.70 13.95
N TYR A 146 1.10 -5.48 13.16
CA TYR A 146 1.06 -4.61 11.98
C TYR A 146 0.13 -5.17 10.88
N SER A 147 0.12 -6.48 10.67
CA SER A 147 -0.76 -7.15 9.71
C SER A 147 -2.23 -7.00 10.14
N LYS A 148 -2.52 -7.24 11.43
CA LYS A 148 -3.86 -7.04 11.99
C LYS A 148 -4.35 -5.60 11.86
N THR A 149 -3.48 -4.61 12.09
CA THR A 149 -3.86 -3.19 11.91
C THR A 149 -4.18 -2.87 10.46
N TRP A 150 -3.46 -3.47 9.51
CA TRP A 150 -3.74 -3.32 8.09
C TRP A 150 -5.09 -3.92 7.72
N TYR A 151 -5.33 -5.19 8.07
CA TYR A 151 -6.59 -5.87 7.74
C TYR A 151 -7.80 -5.17 8.36
N LYS A 152 -7.69 -4.69 9.62
CA LYS A 152 -8.76 -3.92 10.25
C LYS A 152 -9.10 -2.65 9.46
N PHE A 153 -8.09 -1.91 9.01
CA PHE A 153 -8.30 -0.72 8.20
C PHE A 153 -8.89 -1.07 6.82
N GLU A 154 -8.40 -2.14 6.20
CA GLU A 154 -8.86 -2.60 4.89
C GLU A 154 -10.33 -3.01 4.91
N THR A 155 -10.73 -3.82 5.89
CA THR A 155 -12.13 -4.21 6.12
C THR A 155 -13.00 -2.99 6.34
N TRP A 156 -12.56 -2.05 7.18
CA TRP A 156 -13.28 -0.80 7.42
C TRP A 156 -13.46 0.04 6.14
N ALA A 157 -12.39 0.25 5.36
CA ALA A 157 -12.45 1.04 4.13
C ALA A 157 -13.31 0.37 3.05
N THR A 158 -13.27 -0.96 2.96
CA THR A 158 -13.91 -1.71 1.88
C THR A 158 -15.37 -2.01 2.21
N GLU A 159 -15.65 -2.63 3.35
CA GLU A 159 -17.01 -3.04 3.73
C GLU A 159 -17.83 -1.85 4.25
N GLU A 160 -17.29 -1.06 5.18
CA GLU A 160 -18.07 0.01 5.81
C GLU A 160 -18.20 1.23 4.90
N LYS A 161 -17.13 1.63 4.22
CA LYS A 161 -17.14 2.85 3.40
C LYS A 161 -17.54 2.58 1.96
N VAL A 162 -16.89 1.65 1.26
CA VAL A 162 -17.21 1.41 -0.15
C VAL A 162 -18.53 0.65 -0.33
N GLN A 163 -18.75 -0.46 0.37
CA GLN A 163 -19.98 -1.23 0.19
C GLN A 163 -21.18 -0.57 0.87
N LYS A 164 -21.11 -0.30 2.19
CA LYS A 164 -22.27 0.22 2.94
C LYS A 164 -22.55 1.70 2.70
N SER A 165 -21.53 2.56 2.65
CA SER A 165 -21.76 4.01 2.55
C SER A 165 -21.90 4.50 1.11
N LEU A 166 -21.17 3.92 0.15
CA LEU A 166 -21.24 4.29 -1.27
C LEU A 166 -22.13 3.36 -2.11
N GLY A 167 -22.52 2.19 -1.59
CA GLY A 167 -23.42 1.26 -2.27
C GLY A 167 -22.77 0.43 -3.39
N PHE A 168 -21.44 0.36 -3.46
CA PHE A 168 -20.75 -0.43 -4.48
C PHE A 168 -20.71 -1.92 -4.13
N ASN A 169 -21.25 -2.77 -5.00
CA ASN A 169 -21.05 -4.21 -4.92
C ASN A 169 -19.76 -4.61 -5.66
N LEU A 170 -18.71 -4.90 -4.90
CA LEU A 170 -17.38 -5.18 -5.45
C LEU A 170 -17.31 -6.51 -6.20
N ASP A 171 -18.08 -7.51 -5.78
CA ASP A 171 -18.09 -8.84 -6.41
C ASP A 171 -18.65 -8.75 -7.83
N GLN A 172 -19.73 -7.98 -8.01
CA GLN A 172 -20.31 -7.72 -9.33
C GLN A 172 -19.34 -6.95 -10.25
N LEU A 173 -18.60 -5.97 -9.69
CA LEU A 173 -17.62 -5.20 -10.46
C LEU A 173 -16.43 -6.06 -10.90
N GLN A 174 -15.92 -6.92 -10.02
CA GLN A 174 -14.85 -7.86 -10.33
C GLN A 174 -15.28 -8.84 -11.42
N GLY A 175 -16.49 -9.42 -11.30
CA GLY A 175 -17.04 -10.31 -12.32
C GLY A 175 -17.14 -9.62 -13.69
N LYS A 176 -17.65 -8.39 -13.74
CA LYS A 176 -17.74 -7.61 -14.99
C LYS A 176 -16.36 -7.31 -15.59
N ILE A 177 -15.37 -7.00 -14.76
CA ILE A 177 -13.99 -6.75 -15.20
C ILE A 177 -13.38 -8.03 -15.75
N GLN A 178 -13.59 -9.17 -15.10
CA GLN A 178 -13.06 -10.45 -15.58
C GLN A 178 -13.62 -10.80 -16.96
N THR A 179 -14.95 -10.69 -17.15
CA THR A 179 -15.59 -10.87 -18.46
C THR A 179 -15.07 -9.89 -19.51
N THR A 180 -14.81 -8.64 -19.13
CA THR A 180 -14.26 -7.63 -20.05
C THR A 180 -12.78 -7.88 -20.38
N VAL A 181 -11.99 -8.40 -19.43
CA VAL A 181 -10.59 -8.75 -19.68
C VAL A 181 -10.49 -9.95 -20.61
N GLN A 182 -11.35 -10.96 -20.42
CA GLN A 182 -11.45 -12.12 -21.32
C GLN A 182 -11.85 -11.72 -22.74
N SER A 183 -12.75 -10.75 -22.92
CA SER A 183 -13.09 -10.27 -24.27
C SER A 183 -12.00 -9.44 -24.95
N VAL A 184 -11.05 -8.87 -24.19
CA VAL A 184 -9.94 -8.05 -24.73
C VAL A 184 -8.71 -8.90 -25.05
N SER A 185 -8.52 -10.03 -24.36
CA SER A 185 -7.48 -11.01 -24.64
C SER A 185 -8.09 -12.42 -24.68
N PRO A 186 -8.86 -12.73 -25.74
CA PRO A 186 -9.58 -13.99 -25.77
C PRO A 186 -8.62 -15.17 -25.99
N THR A 187 -8.92 -16.29 -25.34
CA THR A 187 -8.12 -17.51 -25.46
C THR A 187 -8.18 -18.03 -26.89
N LYS A 188 -7.00 -18.16 -27.52
CA LYS A 188 -6.88 -18.73 -28.85
C LYS A 188 -6.63 -20.23 -28.73
N LEU A 189 -7.41 -21.01 -29.48
CA LEU A 189 -7.28 -22.44 -29.60
C LEU A 189 -6.69 -22.80 -30.95
N THR A 190 -5.82 -23.79 -30.97
CA THR A 190 -5.25 -24.42 -32.18
C THR A 190 -5.55 -25.91 -32.18
N LEU A 191 -5.39 -26.56 -33.32
CA LEU A 191 -5.50 -28.02 -33.40
C LEU A 191 -4.31 -28.70 -32.74
N LYS A 192 -4.57 -29.80 -32.02
CA LYS A 192 -3.52 -30.69 -31.54
C LYS A 192 -2.82 -31.36 -32.72
N ALA A 193 -1.52 -31.61 -32.57
CA ALA A 193 -0.69 -32.25 -33.59
C ALA A 193 -1.19 -33.64 -34.04
N ASP A 194 -1.99 -34.32 -33.21
CA ASP A 194 -2.57 -35.64 -33.52
C ASP A 194 -3.69 -35.60 -34.57
N TYR A 195 -4.16 -34.41 -34.98
CA TYR A 195 -5.26 -34.23 -35.93
C TYR A 195 -4.84 -33.39 -37.16
N PRO A 196 -3.87 -33.86 -37.98
CA PRO A 196 -3.38 -33.13 -39.14
C PRO A 196 -4.44 -32.96 -40.24
N GLU A 197 -5.48 -33.79 -40.27
CA GLU A 197 -6.58 -33.72 -41.23
C GLU A 197 -7.54 -32.54 -41.00
N GLY A 198 -7.42 -31.84 -39.87
CA GLY A 198 -8.29 -30.73 -39.50
C GLY A 198 -9.40 -31.09 -38.52
N GLY A 199 -10.10 -30.07 -38.02
CA GLY A 199 -11.19 -30.19 -37.06
C GLY A 199 -12.51 -29.64 -37.58
N ASN A 200 -13.63 -30.24 -37.18
CA ASN A 200 -14.96 -29.75 -37.55
C ASN A 200 -15.53 -28.83 -36.45
N ILE A 201 -16.04 -27.67 -36.87
CA ILE A 201 -16.82 -26.74 -36.04
C ILE A 201 -18.30 -26.94 -36.37
N ARG A 202 -19.11 -27.24 -35.35
CA ARG A 202 -20.50 -27.67 -35.49
C ARG A 202 -21.49 -26.65 -34.92
N GLN A 203 -22.70 -26.63 -35.45
CA GLN A 203 -23.74 -25.70 -35.01
C GLN A 203 -24.24 -26.00 -33.59
N THR A 204 -24.21 -27.27 -33.19
CA THR A 204 -24.62 -27.73 -31.86
C THR A 204 -23.50 -28.59 -31.25
N PRO A 205 -23.37 -28.64 -29.92
CA PRO A 205 -22.35 -29.41 -29.20
C PRO A 205 -22.69 -30.90 -29.22
N SER A 206 -22.60 -31.50 -30.40
CA SER A 206 -22.91 -32.91 -30.63
C SER A 206 -22.25 -33.39 -31.92
N LEU A 207 -21.85 -34.65 -31.96
CA LEU A 207 -21.37 -35.31 -33.19
C LEU A 207 -22.42 -35.32 -34.32
N ASN A 208 -23.70 -35.19 -33.97
CA ASN A 208 -24.81 -35.10 -34.93
C ASN A 208 -25.11 -33.66 -35.36
N GLY A 209 -24.45 -32.66 -34.75
CA GLY A 209 -24.62 -31.26 -35.11
C GLY A 209 -24.13 -30.97 -36.52
N LYS A 210 -24.84 -30.10 -37.25
CA LYS A 210 -24.46 -29.69 -38.60
C LYS A 210 -23.09 -29.01 -38.58
N ILE A 211 -22.20 -29.36 -39.51
CA ILE A 211 -20.89 -28.70 -39.65
C ILE A 211 -21.13 -27.30 -40.26
N VAL A 212 -20.59 -26.26 -39.61
CA VAL A 212 -20.75 -24.85 -40.00
C VAL A 212 -19.44 -24.22 -40.46
N ALA A 213 -18.32 -24.75 -40.00
CA ALA A 213 -16.97 -24.40 -40.41
C ALA A 213 -16.00 -25.56 -40.10
N ASP A 214 -14.77 -25.43 -40.55
CA ASP A 214 -13.63 -26.29 -40.25
C ASP A 214 -12.48 -25.43 -39.71
N ILE A 215 -11.59 -26.05 -38.93
CA ILE A 215 -10.31 -25.49 -38.49
C ILE A 215 -9.20 -26.35 -39.10
N LYS A 216 -8.15 -25.72 -39.63
CA LYS A 216 -7.01 -26.41 -40.24
C LYS A 216 -5.75 -26.25 -39.40
N GLU A 217 -4.74 -27.06 -39.72
CA GLU A 217 -3.43 -26.97 -39.08
C GLU A 217 -2.85 -25.55 -39.26
N GLY A 218 -2.42 -24.95 -38.15
CA GLY A 218 -1.91 -23.58 -38.11
C GLY A 218 -2.96 -22.47 -38.05
N GLU A 219 -4.26 -22.79 -38.16
CA GLU A 219 -5.34 -21.83 -37.92
C GLU A 219 -5.65 -21.73 -36.41
N THR A 220 -6.02 -20.53 -35.98
CA THR A 220 -6.49 -20.29 -34.61
C THR A 220 -7.98 -19.99 -34.63
N VAL A 221 -8.69 -20.45 -33.61
CA VAL A 221 -10.06 -20.02 -33.32
C VAL A 221 -10.12 -19.40 -31.93
N THR A 222 -11.07 -18.48 -31.75
CA THR A 222 -11.24 -17.75 -30.49
C THR A 222 -12.24 -18.49 -29.62
N TYR A 223 -11.85 -18.89 -28.41
CA TYR A 223 -12.76 -19.50 -27.45
C TYR A 223 -13.70 -18.45 -26.84
N LEU A 224 -14.99 -18.77 -26.76
CA LEU A 224 -16.05 -17.86 -26.31
C LEU A 224 -16.49 -18.11 -24.85
N ASP A 225 -15.68 -18.80 -24.04
CA ASP A 225 -15.96 -19.10 -22.61
C ASP A 225 -17.30 -19.83 -22.36
N GLU A 226 -17.82 -20.54 -23.37
CA GLU A 226 -18.97 -21.44 -23.24
C GLU A 226 -18.53 -22.87 -23.51
N GLU A 227 -18.84 -23.78 -22.58
CA GLU A 227 -18.62 -25.22 -22.74
C GLU A 227 -19.90 -26.01 -22.47
N GLN A 228 -20.06 -27.13 -23.17
CA GLN A 228 -21.16 -28.05 -22.96
C GLN A 228 -20.68 -29.48 -23.12
N THR A 229 -21.03 -30.35 -22.16
CA THR A 229 -20.78 -31.79 -22.26
C THR A 229 -22.02 -32.47 -22.85
N ASP A 230 -21.82 -33.29 -23.89
CA ASP A 230 -22.91 -34.09 -24.48
C ASP A 230 -23.19 -35.37 -23.69
N ASP A 231 -24.28 -36.07 -24.03
CA ASP A 231 -24.68 -37.33 -23.39
C ASP A 231 -23.63 -38.46 -23.53
N LYS A 232 -22.61 -38.27 -24.38
CA LYS A 232 -21.51 -39.20 -24.63
C LYS A 232 -20.25 -38.82 -23.84
N GLY A 233 -20.31 -37.79 -23.00
CA GLY A 233 -19.17 -37.32 -22.21
C GLY A 233 -18.10 -36.62 -23.03
N ILE A 234 -18.46 -36.00 -24.15
CA ILE A 234 -17.56 -35.14 -24.93
C ILE A 234 -17.82 -33.69 -24.53
N THR A 235 -16.78 -33.01 -24.04
CA THR A 235 -16.79 -31.56 -23.82
C THR A 235 -16.67 -30.85 -25.17
N TRP A 236 -17.59 -29.93 -25.42
CA TRP A 236 -17.61 -29.06 -26.58
C TRP A 236 -17.33 -27.64 -26.13
N LEU A 237 -16.43 -26.96 -26.85
CA LEU A 237 -16.04 -25.58 -26.63
C LEU A 237 -16.67 -24.72 -27.72
N LYS A 238 -17.35 -23.64 -27.32
CA LYS A 238 -17.89 -22.67 -28.28
C LYS A 238 -16.77 -21.75 -28.75
N VAL A 239 -16.65 -21.60 -30.06
CA VAL A 239 -15.56 -20.87 -30.71
C VAL A 239 -16.07 -19.96 -31.82
N GLU A 240 -15.31 -18.90 -32.10
CA GLU A 240 -15.47 -18.02 -33.24
C GLU A 240 -14.24 -18.13 -34.15
N THR A 241 -14.45 -18.33 -35.45
CA THR A 241 -13.36 -18.31 -36.43
C THR A 241 -12.95 -16.87 -36.75
N ASP A 242 -11.75 -16.67 -37.31
CA ASP A 242 -11.29 -15.35 -37.78
C ASP A 242 -12.24 -14.71 -38.82
N ALA A 243 -13.08 -15.51 -39.47
CA ALA A 243 -14.12 -15.06 -40.40
C ALA A 243 -15.43 -14.64 -39.72
N GLY A 244 -15.50 -14.65 -38.38
CA GLY A 244 -16.67 -14.28 -37.59
C GLY A 244 -17.78 -15.33 -37.56
N LYS A 245 -17.45 -16.62 -37.80
CA LYS A 245 -18.43 -17.71 -37.69
C LYS A 245 -18.33 -18.39 -36.33
N GLU A 246 -19.45 -18.42 -35.61
CA GLU A 246 -19.56 -19.13 -34.34
C GLU A 246 -19.98 -20.60 -34.52
N GLY A 247 -19.46 -21.47 -33.65
CA GLY A 247 -19.90 -22.85 -33.52
C GLY A 247 -19.19 -23.59 -32.38
N TRP A 248 -19.26 -24.91 -32.39
CA TRP A 248 -18.78 -25.80 -31.32
C TRP A 248 -17.72 -26.74 -31.84
N VAL A 249 -16.57 -26.77 -31.19
CA VAL A 249 -15.46 -27.69 -31.47
C VAL A 249 -15.27 -28.63 -30.28
N SER A 250 -14.85 -29.87 -30.53
CA SER A 250 -14.58 -30.83 -29.45
C SER A 250 -13.27 -30.46 -28.74
N GLU A 251 -13.28 -30.38 -27.40
CA GLU A 251 -12.07 -30.15 -26.57
C GLU A 251 -10.96 -31.17 -26.86
N ARG A 252 -11.34 -32.38 -27.31
CA ARG A 252 -10.37 -33.46 -27.57
C ARG A 252 -9.39 -33.12 -28.68
N ILE A 253 -9.79 -32.30 -29.65
CA ILE A 253 -9.00 -32.02 -30.87
C ILE A 253 -8.27 -30.68 -30.84
N VAL A 254 -8.53 -29.82 -29.84
CA VAL A 254 -7.94 -28.49 -29.74
C VAL A 254 -7.15 -28.30 -28.45
N GLU A 255 -6.13 -27.44 -28.49
CA GLU A 255 -5.34 -27.01 -27.34
C GLU A 255 -5.14 -25.48 -27.34
N GLU A 256 -4.81 -24.92 -26.19
CA GLU A 256 -4.52 -23.49 -26.05
C GLU A 256 -3.21 -23.15 -26.77
N SER A 257 -3.23 -22.10 -27.59
CA SER A 257 -2.12 -21.65 -28.44
C SER A 257 -0.99 -20.96 -27.68
#